data_AF-A0A9E8LYM9-F1
#
_entry.id   AF-A0A9E8LYM9-F1
#
_cell.length_a   1.000
_cell.length_b   1.000
_cell.length_c   1.000
_cell.angle_alpha   90.00
_cell.angle_beta   90.00
_cell.angle_gamma   90.00
#
_symmetry.space_group_name_H-M   'P 1'
#
loop_
_entity.id
_entity.type
_entity.pdbx_description
1 polymer ?
#
loop_
_entity_poly.entity_id
_entity_poly.type
_entity_poly.pdbx_seq_one_letter_code
_entity_poly.pdbx_strand_id
1 'polypeptide(L)'
;MKNLAWLKGLIFGILSSLFSAWLVMFFGQILADGLMSFWGELWLYYAVIIPFAIAFTILGVYFDKNEVTNKKRWMISLLCAFFVTWFSGTIGAIFGEAIVRGGLDTLPIEDVLIWGTIYAFILLPITIFYARFLVEFLYHIIRPELKVSS
;
A
#
# COMPACT_ATOMS: atom_id res chain seq x y z
N MET A 1 27.70 -9.96 -2.95
CA MET A 1 27.04 -8.74 -3.48
C MET A 1 26.42 -8.02 -2.29
N LYS A 2 26.68 -6.72 -2.06
CA LYS A 2 26.02 -5.97 -0.98
C LYS A 2 24.50 -6.10 -1.17
N ASN A 3 23.78 -6.64 -0.18
CA ASN A 3 22.35 -6.92 -0.31
C ASN A 3 21.57 -5.61 -0.54
N LEU A 4 21.26 -5.32 -1.80
CA LEU A 4 20.40 -4.22 -2.26
C LEU A 4 18.91 -4.54 -2.00
N ALA A 5 18.60 -5.40 -1.04
CA ALA A 5 17.24 -5.83 -0.73
C ALA A 5 16.36 -4.67 -0.26
N TRP A 6 16.92 -3.73 0.51
CA TRP A 6 16.23 -2.50 0.88
C TRP A 6 15.87 -1.66 -0.35
N LEU A 7 16.78 -1.54 -1.33
CA LEU A 7 16.57 -0.76 -2.54
C LEU A 7 15.53 -1.42 -3.46
N LYS A 8 15.60 -2.75 -3.61
CA LYS A 8 14.56 -3.53 -4.31
C LYS A 8 13.19 -3.35 -3.66
N GLY A 9 13.12 -3.41 -2.33
CA GLY A 9 11.91 -3.17 -1.56
C GLY A 9 11.37 -1.76 -1.73
N LEU A 10 12.23 -0.74 -1.72
CA LEU A 10 11.87 0.66 -1.91
C LEU A 10 11.29 0.90 -3.32
N ILE A 11 12.00 0.46 -4.36
CA ILE A 11 11.56 0.59 -5.75
C ILE A 11 10.23 -0.14 -5.94
N PHE A 12 10.11 -1.36 -5.42
CA PHE A 12 8.87 -2.12 -5.47
C PHE A 12 7.73 -1.40 -4.76
N GLY A 13 7.98 -0.84 -3.57
CA GLY A 13 7.00 -0.06 -2.81
C GLY A 13 6.48 1.14 -3.58
N ILE A 14 7.37 1.94 -4.18
CA ILE A 14 6.99 3.10 -4.99
C ILE A 14 6.17 2.69 -6.22
N LEU A 15 6.62 1.68 -6.97
CA LEU A 15 5.90 1.23 -8.17
C LEU A 15 4.52 0.65 -7.82
N SER A 16 4.46 -0.18 -6.78
CA SER A 16 3.20 -0.78 -6.32
C SER A 16 2.25 0.26 -5.74
N SER A 17 2.74 1.32 -5.09
CA SER A 17 1.89 2.39 -4.59
C SER A 17 1.23 3.18 -5.71
N LEU A 18 1.98 3.53 -6.76
CA LEU A 18 1.44 4.23 -7.92
C LEU A 18 0.37 3.39 -8.63
N PHE A 19 0.64 2.09 -8.79
CA PHE A 19 -0.33 1.16 -9.37
C PHE A 19 -1.56 0.98 -8.49
N SER A 20 -1.37 0.88 -7.16
CA SER A 20 -2.47 0.76 -6.19
C SER A 20 -3.36 2.00 -6.20
N ALA A 21 -2.77 3.20 -6.17
CA ALA A 21 -3.50 4.45 -6.26
C ALA A 21 -4.33 4.52 -7.55
N TRP A 22 -3.72 4.17 -8.69
CA TRP A 22 -4.41 4.12 -9.96
C TRP A 22 -5.59 3.13 -9.94
N LEU A 23 -5.42 1.92 -9.40
CA LEU A 23 -6.50 0.93 -9.28
C LEU A 23 -7.65 1.45 -8.41
N VAL A 24 -7.34 2.00 -7.24
CA VAL A 24 -8.36 2.51 -6.31
C VAL A 24 -9.13 3.66 -6.94
N MET A 25 -8.46 4.60 -7.61
CA MET A 25 -9.15 5.64 -8.35
C MET A 25 -10.01 5.09 -9.49
N PHE A 26 -9.47 4.15 -10.27
CA PHE A 26 -10.18 3.56 -11.40
C PHE A 26 -11.50 2.91 -10.94
N PHE A 27 -11.45 2.06 -9.91
CA PHE A 27 -12.65 1.45 -9.35
C PHE A 27 -13.55 2.47 -8.64
N GLY A 28 -12.97 3.42 -7.90
CA GLY A 28 -13.72 4.47 -7.22
C GLY A 28 -14.55 5.32 -8.17
N GLN A 29 -13.97 5.73 -9.31
CA GLN A 29 -14.68 6.51 -10.32
C GLN A 29 -15.78 5.71 -11.00
N ILE A 30 -15.52 4.44 -11.34
CA ILE A 30 -16.53 3.55 -11.92
C ILE A 30 -17.74 3.40 -10.98
N LEU A 31 -17.50 3.31 -9.68
CA LEU A 31 -18.57 3.22 -8.68
C LEU A 31 -19.28 4.55 -8.43
N ALA A 32 -18.60 5.68 -8.61
CA ALA A 32 -19.11 7.01 -8.26
C ALA A 32 -20.01 7.64 -9.32
N ASP A 33 -19.69 7.52 -10.62
CA ASP A 33 -20.61 7.83 -11.75
C ASP A 33 -19.97 7.60 -13.16
N GLY A 34 -18.86 6.86 -13.26
CA GLY A 34 -18.13 6.63 -14.52
C GLY A 34 -16.76 7.33 -14.59
N LEU A 35 -15.98 7.01 -15.63
CA LEU A 35 -14.59 7.47 -15.77
C LEU A 35 -14.54 8.94 -16.23
N MET A 36 -14.35 9.86 -15.28
CA MET A 36 -14.20 11.30 -15.58
C MET A 36 -12.75 11.73 -15.83
N SER A 37 -11.75 11.07 -15.21
CA SER A 37 -10.34 11.43 -15.39
C SER A 37 -9.37 10.32 -14.98
N PHE A 38 -8.44 9.97 -15.87
CA PHE A 38 -7.34 9.02 -15.57
C PHE A 38 -6.36 9.52 -14.52
N TRP A 39 -6.35 10.83 -14.24
CA TRP A 39 -5.45 11.49 -13.29
C TRP A 39 -6.16 12.03 -12.05
N GLY A 40 -7.44 11.67 -11.87
CA GLY A 40 -8.42 12.25 -10.93
C GLY A 40 -7.88 12.84 -9.63
N GLU A 41 -8.00 12.11 -8.52
CA GLU A 41 -7.73 12.59 -7.17
C GLU A 41 -6.25 12.42 -6.80
N LEU A 42 -5.44 13.44 -7.11
CA LEU A 42 -3.98 13.44 -6.87
C LEU A 42 -3.59 13.17 -5.41
N TRP A 43 -4.43 13.54 -4.45
CA TRP A 43 -4.15 13.35 -3.03
C TRP A 43 -3.92 11.88 -2.66
N LEU A 44 -4.60 10.95 -3.36
CA LEU A 44 -4.51 9.52 -3.11
C LEU A 44 -3.08 8.99 -3.34
N TYR A 45 -2.40 9.50 -4.36
CA TYR A 45 -1.02 9.11 -4.66
C TYR A 45 -0.06 9.50 -3.52
N TYR A 46 -0.24 10.70 -2.97
CA TYR A 46 0.53 11.15 -1.81
C TYR A 46 0.18 10.34 -0.55
N ALA A 47 -1.08 9.97 -0.39
CA ALA A 47 -1.55 9.20 0.76
C ALA A 47 -0.94 7.79 0.84
N VAL A 48 -0.72 7.13 -0.30
CA VAL A 48 -0.25 5.72 -0.34
C VAL A 48 1.26 5.57 -0.53
N ILE A 49 1.96 6.54 -1.13
CA ILE A 49 3.37 6.36 -1.51
C ILE A 49 4.28 6.12 -0.30
N ILE A 50 4.11 6.90 0.77
CA ILE A 50 4.92 6.81 1.99
C ILE A 50 4.72 5.46 2.70
N PRO A 51 3.48 5.04 3.07
CA PRO A 51 3.30 3.78 3.79
C PRO A 51 3.76 2.56 2.97
N PHE A 52 3.54 2.55 1.65
CA PHE A 52 4.05 1.49 0.78
C PHE A 52 5.57 1.45 0.72
N ALA A 53 6.21 2.60 0.47
CA ALA A 53 7.68 2.68 0.39
C ALA A 53 8.33 2.16 1.67
N ILE A 54 7.83 2.58 2.84
CA ILE A 54 8.35 2.14 4.14
C ILE A 54 8.11 0.64 4.34
N ALA A 55 6.86 0.19 4.17
CA ALA A 55 6.49 -1.21 4.40
C ALA A 55 7.33 -2.17 3.54
N PHE A 56 7.38 -1.93 2.22
CA PHE A 56 8.09 -2.84 1.31
C PHE A 56 9.61 -2.73 1.41
N THR A 57 10.17 -1.59 1.83
CA THR A 57 11.60 -1.50 2.17
C THR A 57 11.93 -2.39 3.38
N ILE A 58 11.15 -2.30 4.45
CA ILE A 58 11.34 -3.12 5.66
C ILE A 58 11.18 -4.60 5.32
N LEU A 59 10.14 -4.96 4.57
CA LEU A 59 9.91 -6.34 4.15
C LEU A 59 11.02 -6.86 3.24
N GLY A 60 11.55 -6.04 2.34
CA GLY A 60 12.68 -6.42 1.48
C GLY A 60 13.89 -6.84 2.31
N VAL A 61 14.28 -6.03 3.31
CA VAL A 61 15.37 -6.37 4.24
C VAL A 61 15.05 -7.60 5.08
N TYR A 62 13.81 -7.73 5.54
CA TYR A 62 13.39 -8.85 6.37
C TYR A 62 13.45 -10.19 5.60
N PHE A 63 12.98 -10.22 4.35
CA PHE A 63 13.00 -11.40 3.49
C PHE A 63 14.40 -11.78 3.03
N ASP A 64 15.28 -10.80 2.84
CA ASP A 64 16.69 -11.08 2.54
C ASP A 64 17.36 -11.88 3.66
N LYS A 65 17.09 -11.51 4.91
CA LYS A 65 17.70 -12.14 6.09
C LYS A 65 17.00 -13.41 6.57
N ASN A 66 15.71 -13.59 6.28
CA ASN A 66 14.90 -14.65 6.88
C ASN A 66 14.15 -15.48 5.85
N GLU A 67 14.18 -16.80 6.03
CA GLU A 67 13.21 -17.69 5.37
C GLU A 67 11.88 -17.62 6.08
N VAL A 68 10.87 -17.20 5.34
CA VAL A 68 9.55 -16.92 5.90
C VAL A 68 8.58 -17.98 5.41
N THR A 69 8.04 -18.77 6.34
CA THR A 69 7.01 -19.77 6.04
C THR A 69 5.74 -19.13 5.48
N ASN A 70 4.95 -19.88 4.71
CA ASN A 70 3.70 -19.36 4.11
C ASN A 70 2.75 -18.76 5.16
N LYS A 71 2.62 -19.39 6.34
CA LYS A 71 1.81 -18.88 7.46
C LYS A 71 2.28 -17.48 7.92
N LYS A 72 3.60 -17.28 8.04
CA LYS A 72 4.15 -15.96 8.39
C LYS A 72 3.94 -14.93 7.28
N ARG A 73 4.04 -15.32 6.00
CA ARG A 73 3.75 -14.41 4.86
C ARG A 73 2.29 -13.95 4.84
N TRP A 74 1.34 -14.82 5.17
CA TRP A 74 -0.06 -14.45 5.37
C TRP A 74 -0.25 -13.44 6.50
N MET A 75 0.38 -13.66 7.65
CA MET A 75 0.33 -12.73 8.77
C MET A 75 0.92 -11.36 8.40
N ILE A 76 2.06 -11.35 7.71
CA ILE A 76 2.66 -10.12 7.17
C ILE A 76 1.71 -9.41 6.22
N SER A 77 1.02 -10.16 5.36
CA SER A 77 0.06 -9.60 4.40
C SER A 77 -1.14 -8.97 5.11
N LEU A 78 -1.66 -9.59 6.16
CA LEU A 78 -2.73 -9.05 7.00
C LEU A 78 -2.30 -7.73 7.67
N LEU A 79 -1.12 -7.72 8.30
CA LEU A 79 -0.60 -6.52 8.96
C LEU A 79 -0.31 -5.40 7.96
N CYS A 80 0.29 -5.74 6.82
CA CYS A 80 0.58 -4.78 5.75
C CYS A 80 -0.72 -4.19 5.21
N ALA A 81 -1.70 -5.02 4.87
CA ALA A 81 -3.02 -4.56 4.40
C ALA A 81 -3.67 -3.61 5.41
N PHE A 82 -3.73 -4.00 6.68
CA PHE A 82 -4.35 -3.18 7.71
C PHE A 82 -3.62 -1.84 7.91
N PHE A 83 -2.31 -1.86 8.18
CA PHE A 83 -1.57 -0.63 8.50
C PHE A 83 -1.44 0.30 7.32
N VAL A 84 -1.24 -0.23 6.11
CA VAL A 84 -1.15 0.61 4.90
C VAL A 84 -2.49 1.25 4.62
N THR A 85 -3.59 0.49 4.61
CA THR A 85 -4.93 1.04 4.37
C THR A 85 -5.33 2.05 5.45
N TRP A 86 -5.06 1.73 6.72
CA TRP A 86 -5.34 2.63 7.83
C TRP A 86 -4.53 3.91 7.74
N PHE A 87 -3.21 3.83 7.53
CA PHE A 87 -2.37 5.02 7.39
C PHE A 87 -2.81 5.86 6.18
N SER A 88 -3.02 5.24 5.01
CA SER A 88 -3.44 5.97 3.81
C SER A 88 -4.82 6.60 3.94
N GLY A 89 -5.75 5.92 4.62
CA GLY A 89 -7.11 6.42 4.84
C GLY A 89 -7.22 7.49 5.93
N THR A 90 -6.18 7.69 6.73
CA THR A 90 -6.15 8.65 7.84
C THR A 90 -5.09 9.73 7.59
N ILE A 91 -3.89 9.53 8.12
CA ILE A 91 -2.76 10.46 8.06
C ILE A 91 -2.41 10.78 6.60
N GLY A 92 -2.31 9.75 5.76
CA GLY A 92 -2.00 9.90 4.34
C GLY A 92 -3.03 10.76 3.61
N ALA A 93 -4.33 10.53 3.88
CA ALA A 93 -5.42 11.32 3.29
C ALA A 93 -5.33 12.79 3.72
N ILE A 94 -5.13 13.06 5.01
CA ILE A 94 -4.98 14.43 5.55
C ILE A 94 -3.82 15.15 4.86
N PHE A 95 -2.64 14.52 4.78
CA PHE A 95 -1.47 15.12 4.14
C PHE A 95 -1.66 15.30 2.64
N GLY A 96 -2.19 14.30 1.95
CA GLY A 96 -2.43 14.37 0.51
C GLY A 96 -3.41 15.49 0.17
N GLU A 97 -4.50 15.58 0.91
CA GLU A 97 -5.51 16.61 0.72
C GLU A 97 -4.98 18.00 1.05
N ALA A 98 -4.22 18.15 2.15
CA ALA A 98 -3.59 19.42 2.50
C ALA A 98 -2.60 19.91 1.42
N ILE A 99 -1.83 19.00 0.81
CA ILE A 99 -0.89 19.31 -0.27
C ILE A 99 -1.64 19.76 -1.53
N VAL A 100 -2.69 19.04 -1.92
CA VAL A 100 -3.40 19.27 -3.18
C VAL A 100 -4.37 20.46 -3.08
N ARG A 101 -5.08 20.59 -1.96
CA ARG A 101 -6.14 21.59 -1.75
C ARG A 101 -5.68 22.82 -0.96
N GLY A 102 -4.41 22.87 -0.56
CA GLY A 102 -3.75 24.09 -0.10
C GLY A 102 -3.97 24.45 1.38
N GLY A 103 -4.37 23.51 2.23
CA GLY A 103 -4.49 23.76 3.67
C GLY A 103 -5.30 22.70 4.44
N LEU A 104 -5.18 22.71 5.77
CA LEU A 104 -5.93 21.84 6.67
C LEU A 104 -7.31 22.41 7.04
N ASP A 105 -7.53 23.70 6.82
CA ASP A 105 -8.74 24.42 7.25
C ASP A 105 -10.00 24.00 6.49
N THR A 106 -9.84 23.32 5.36
CA THR A 106 -10.93 22.84 4.50
C THR A 106 -11.30 21.37 4.76
N LEU A 107 -10.63 20.70 5.70
CA LEU A 107 -10.78 19.27 5.94
C LEU A 107 -11.40 18.98 7.31
N PRO A 108 -12.49 18.19 7.38
CA PRO A 108 -13.00 17.70 8.65
C PRO A 108 -12.08 16.58 9.15
N ILE A 109 -10.99 16.96 9.84
CA ILE A 109 -9.92 16.04 10.28
C ILE A 109 -10.49 14.87 11.10
N GLU A 110 -11.42 15.16 12.03
CA GLU A 110 -12.04 14.14 12.87
C GLU A 110 -12.81 13.10 12.04
N ASP A 111 -13.61 13.55 11.07
CA ASP A 111 -14.35 12.66 10.18
C ASP A 111 -13.40 11.80 9.34
N VAL A 112 -12.31 12.38 8.82
CA VAL A 112 -11.30 11.64 8.04
C VAL A 112 -10.65 10.54 8.89
N LEU A 113 -10.32 10.82 10.15
CA LEU A 113 -9.74 9.83 11.06
C LEU A 113 -10.72 8.69 11.39
N ILE A 114 -12.00 9.02 11.63
CA ILE A 114 -13.04 8.05 11.94
C ILE A 114 -13.33 7.18 10.71
N TRP A 115 -13.65 7.79 9.57
CA TRP A 115 -13.98 7.08 8.34
C TRP A 115 -12.79 6.31 7.80
N GLY A 116 -11.58 6.85 7.84
CA GLY A 116 -10.36 6.15 7.47
C GLY A 116 -10.14 4.87 8.27
N THR A 117 -10.44 4.90 9.57
CA THR A 117 -10.38 3.73 10.44
C THR A 117 -11.48 2.72 10.11
N ILE A 118 -12.73 3.17 9.93
CA ILE A 118 -13.84 2.30 9.54
C ILE A 118 -13.56 1.60 8.21
N TYR A 119 -13.11 2.35 7.19
CA TYR A 119 -12.79 1.80 5.88
C TYR A 119 -11.62 0.81 5.93
N ALA A 120 -10.63 1.02 6.80
CA ALA A 120 -9.54 0.06 6.97
C ALA A 120 -10.03 -1.32 7.41
N PHE A 121 -11.05 -1.39 8.26
CA PHE A 121 -11.67 -2.66 8.67
C PHE A 121 -12.60 -3.23 7.58
N ILE A 122 -13.44 -2.40 6.98
CA ILE A 122 -14.40 -2.84 5.94
C ILE A 122 -13.67 -3.38 4.72
N LEU A 123 -12.57 -2.74 4.30
CA LEU A 123 -11.81 -3.14 3.12
C LEU A 123 -10.81 -4.27 3.40
N LEU A 124 -10.52 -4.58 4.66
CA LEU A 124 -9.53 -5.59 5.05
C LEU A 124 -9.71 -6.95 4.36
N PRO A 125 -10.94 -7.50 4.22
CA PRO A 125 -11.16 -8.77 3.53
C PRO A 125 -10.70 -8.75 2.07
N ILE A 126 -10.68 -7.59 1.41
CA ILE A 126 -10.25 -7.44 0.03
C ILE A 126 -8.75 -7.09 -0.01
N THR A 127 -8.33 -6.12 0.80
CA THR A 127 -6.94 -5.63 0.80
C THR A 127 -5.95 -6.68 1.28
N ILE A 128 -6.35 -7.65 2.10
CA ILE A 128 -5.50 -8.77 2.50
C ILE A 128 -5.06 -9.64 1.32
N PHE A 129 -5.96 -9.93 0.36
CA PHE A 129 -5.61 -10.73 -0.82
C PHE A 129 -4.70 -9.94 -1.76
N TYR A 130 -4.96 -8.64 -1.92
CA TYR A 130 -4.10 -7.78 -2.70
C TYR A 130 -2.69 -7.65 -2.08
N ALA A 131 -2.62 -7.39 -0.77
CA ALA A 131 -1.36 -7.37 -0.03
C ALA A 131 -0.64 -8.72 -0.10
N ARG A 132 -1.39 -9.83 -0.04
CA ARG A 132 -0.83 -11.19 -0.17
C ARG A 132 -0.12 -11.37 -1.51
N PHE A 133 -0.76 -10.93 -2.60
CA PHE A 133 -0.17 -10.96 -3.93
C PHE A 133 1.13 -10.14 -3.99
N LEU A 134 1.10 -8.88 -3.51
CA LEU A 134 2.29 -8.01 -3.52
C LEU A 134 3.43 -8.54 -2.65
N VAL A 135 3.12 -9.04 -1.45
CA VAL A 135 4.09 -9.61 -0.51
C VAL A 135 4.73 -10.86 -1.09
N GLU A 136 3.94 -11.74 -1.73
CA GLU A 136 4.49 -12.93 -2.38
C GLU A 136 5.39 -12.56 -3.55
N PHE A 137 4.98 -11.59 -4.36
CA PHE A 137 5.76 -11.13 -5.49
C PHE A 137 7.10 -10.53 -5.05
N LEU A 138 7.11 -9.68 -4.01
CA LEU A 138 8.34 -9.17 -3.43
C LEU A 138 9.21 -10.30 -2.87
N TYR A 139 8.63 -11.27 -2.16
CA TYR A 139 9.37 -12.40 -1.61
C TYR A 139 10.14 -13.16 -2.72
N HIS A 140 9.51 -13.39 -3.87
CA HIS A 140 10.15 -14.03 -5.02
C HIS A 140 11.23 -13.18 -5.69
N ILE A 141 11.08 -11.85 -5.71
CA ILE A 141 12.13 -10.93 -6.22
C ILE A 141 13.38 -10.97 -5.33
N ILE A 142 13.18 -11.07 -4.01
CA ILE A 142 14.28 -11.09 -3.05
C ILE A 142 14.92 -12.49 -2.98
N ARG A 143 14.12 -13.55 -3.02
CA ARG A 143 14.57 -14.96 -2.98
C ARG A 143 14.13 -15.75 -4.21
N PRO A 144 14.83 -15.60 -5.36
CA PRO A 144 14.48 -16.29 -6.60
C PRO A 144 14.77 -17.81 -6.56
N GLU A 145 15.62 -18.27 -5.64
CA GLU A 145 16.16 -19.64 -5.58
C GLU A 145 15.12 -20.73 -5.22
N LEU A 146 13.93 -20.36 -4.74
CA LEU A 146 12.87 -21.32 -4.41
C LEU A 146 12.08 -21.85 -5.62
N LYS A 147 12.40 -21.43 -6.85
CA LYS A 147 11.73 -21.88 -8.08
C LYS A 147 12.09 -23.31 -8.54
N VAL A 148 13.11 -23.95 -7.97
CA VAL A 148 13.68 -25.20 -8.53
C VAL A 148 13.23 -26.48 -7.79
N SER A 149 12.47 -26.39 -6.70
CA SER A 149 12.12 -27.56 -5.87
C SER A 149 10.62 -27.80 -5.65
N SER A 150 9.77 -27.32 -6.57
CA SER A 150 8.35 -27.72 -6.63
C SER A 150 8.10 -28.74 -7.73
#